data_AF-A0A9D7Z3W3-F1
#
_entry.id   AF-A0A9D7Z3W3-F1
#
_cell.length_a   1.000
_cell.length_b   1.000
_cell.length_c   1.000
_cell.angle_alpha   90.00
_cell.angle_beta   90.00
_cell.angle_gamma   90.00
#
_symmetry.space_group_name_H-M   'P 1'
#
loop_
_entity.id
_entity.type
_entity.pdbx_description
1 polymer ?
#
loop_
_entity_poly.entity_id
_entity_poly.type
_entity_poly.pdbx_seq_one_letter_code
_entity_poly.pdbx_strand_id
1 'polypeptide(L)'
;MVTSFDKPSEKLPTAEALDPVAARIVVAGALPDADLYVGPQGAGLPALPHYPWQNTPFSFAETDERILGSCNWPLAGQRLKPDGCEWFNLIDAELHPFLAGHKVEETVVFPAAGFVEIGLRAALEWTGQAAAELHDMDILRPLVLDPGKPQETRVRLSADDRMIEICARPRLSGAEWSLHARAGFRTPAAAPRHQIPPPPPPMACAFPMTPSTR
;
A
#
# COMPACT_ATOMS: atom_id res chain seq x y z
N MET A 1 34.97 -34.00 -29.53
CA MET A 1 36.22 -34.44 -30.20
C MET A 1 37.36 -33.74 -29.49
N VAL A 2 37.91 -34.33 -28.43
CA VAL A 2 38.96 -33.70 -27.60
C VAL A 2 40.28 -33.89 -28.34
N THR A 3 40.85 -32.79 -28.81
CA THR A 3 42.17 -32.75 -29.44
C THR A 3 43.23 -33.17 -28.42
N SER A 4 44.15 -34.02 -28.88
CA SER A 4 45.27 -34.63 -28.16
C SER A 4 45.86 -33.76 -27.04
N PHE A 5 46.02 -34.33 -25.84
CA PHE A 5 46.89 -33.76 -24.82
C PHE A 5 48.32 -33.86 -25.34
N ASP A 6 48.95 -32.71 -25.60
CA ASP A 6 50.38 -32.65 -25.90
C ASP A 6 51.18 -33.20 -24.72
N LYS A 7 52.25 -33.94 -24.99
CA LYS A 7 53.12 -34.45 -23.93
C LYS A 7 53.72 -33.27 -23.17
N PRO A 8 53.66 -33.25 -21.83
CA PRO A 8 54.31 -32.18 -21.07
C PRO A 8 55.81 -32.22 -21.34
N SER A 9 56.41 -31.03 -21.52
CA SER A 9 57.85 -30.92 -21.76
C SER A 9 58.64 -31.48 -20.58
N GLU A 10 59.82 -32.04 -20.81
CA GLU A 10 60.70 -32.58 -19.75
C GLU A 10 61.21 -31.51 -18.75
N LYS A 11 61.03 -30.22 -19.05
CA LYS A 11 61.38 -29.14 -18.13
C LYS A 11 60.25 -28.96 -17.11
N LEU A 12 60.62 -28.81 -15.84
CA LEU A 12 59.70 -28.44 -14.77
C LEU A 12 58.94 -27.17 -15.19
N PRO A 13 57.60 -27.18 -15.19
CA PRO A 13 56.82 -26.02 -15.58
C PRO A 13 57.07 -24.87 -14.62
N THR A 14 57.25 -23.67 -15.17
CA THR A 14 57.24 -22.43 -14.39
C THR A 14 55.86 -22.23 -13.77
N ALA A 15 55.77 -21.53 -12.63
CA ALA A 15 54.49 -21.23 -11.97
C ALA A 15 53.45 -20.61 -12.95
N GLU A 16 53.89 -19.73 -13.86
CA GLU A 16 53.04 -19.12 -14.90
C GLU A 16 52.42 -20.13 -15.89
N ALA A 17 53.00 -21.33 -16.03
CA ALA A 17 52.48 -22.38 -16.90
C ALA A 17 51.39 -23.24 -16.23
N LEU A 18 51.26 -23.17 -14.89
CA LEU A 18 50.28 -23.95 -14.13
C LEU A 18 48.90 -23.27 -14.08
N ASP A 19 48.84 -21.94 -14.04
CA ASP A 19 47.61 -21.15 -14.06
C ASP A 19 46.67 -21.45 -15.23
N PRO A 20 47.14 -21.49 -16.50
CA PRO A 20 46.26 -21.84 -17.62
C PRO A 20 45.77 -23.29 -17.56
N VAL A 21 46.51 -24.20 -16.93
CA VAL A 21 46.08 -25.59 -16.74
C VAL A 21 44.99 -25.67 -15.67
N ALA A 22 45.17 -25.02 -14.52
CA ALA A 22 44.18 -24.94 -13.46
C ALA A 22 42.88 -24.28 -13.95
N ALA A 23 42.99 -23.18 -14.70
CA ALA A 23 41.83 -22.51 -15.30
C ALA A 23 41.06 -23.43 -16.25
N ARG A 24 41.74 -24.23 -17.08
CA ARG A 24 41.10 -25.19 -17.99
C ARG A 24 40.36 -26.31 -17.26
N ILE A 25 40.88 -26.75 -16.11
CA ILE A 25 40.23 -27.75 -15.25
C ILE A 25 38.90 -27.17 -14.70
N VAL A 26 38.94 -25.94 -14.17
CA VAL A 26 37.75 -25.23 -13.65
C VAL A 26 36.71 -24.98 -14.73
N VAL A 27 37.12 -24.52 -15.92
CA VAL A 27 36.22 -24.30 -17.06
C VAL A 27 35.58 -25.60 -17.54
N ALA A 28 36.29 -26.72 -17.44
CA ALA A 28 35.74 -28.05 -17.73
C ALA A 28 34.80 -28.59 -16.63
N GLY A 29 34.58 -27.83 -15.55
CA GLY A 29 33.70 -28.21 -14.44
C GLY A 29 34.34 -29.12 -13.40
N ALA A 30 35.66 -29.32 -13.47
CA ALA A 30 36.42 -30.04 -12.46
C ALA A 30 37.09 -29.06 -11.48
N LEU A 31 37.36 -29.50 -10.26
CA LEU A 31 38.08 -28.70 -9.27
C LEU A 31 39.52 -29.19 -9.19
N PRO A 32 40.53 -28.31 -9.37
CA PRO A 32 41.91 -28.67 -9.07
C PRO A 32 42.08 -28.89 -7.57
N ASP A 33 43.07 -29.71 -7.19
CA ASP A 33 43.45 -29.87 -5.79
C ASP A 33 43.97 -28.52 -5.26
N ALA A 34 43.15 -27.87 -4.43
CA ALA A 34 43.40 -26.52 -3.94
C ALA A 34 44.57 -26.49 -2.95
N ASP A 35 44.75 -27.56 -2.15
CA ASP A 35 45.85 -27.65 -1.20
C ASP A 35 47.20 -27.80 -1.92
N LEU A 36 47.20 -28.44 -3.09
CA LEU A 36 48.39 -28.60 -3.93
C LEU A 36 48.68 -27.36 -4.81
N TYR A 37 47.64 -26.69 -5.32
CA TYR A 37 47.78 -25.57 -6.25
C TYR A 37 47.92 -24.20 -5.56
N VAL A 38 47.16 -23.97 -4.48
CA VAL A 38 47.13 -22.69 -3.74
C VAL A 38 47.89 -22.79 -2.41
N GLY A 39 47.87 -23.97 -1.78
CA GLY A 39 48.42 -24.17 -0.44
C GLY A 39 47.37 -24.04 0.67
N PRO A 40 47.78 -24.08 1.95
CA PRO A 40 46.88 -24.07 3.09
C PRO A 40 46.06 -22.78 3.16
N GLN A 41 44.80 -22.89 3.58
CA GLN A 41 43.89 -21.75 3.71
C GLN A 41 44.45 -20.67 4.65
N GLY A 42 44.63 -19.45 4.12
CA GLY A 42 45.09 -18.30 4.89
C GLY A 42 44.03 -17.76 5.87
N ALA A 43 44.49 -17.05 6.91
CA ALA A 43 43.62 -16.35 7.84
C ALA A 43 43.24 -14.96 7.27
N GLY A 44 41.97 -14.77 6.92
CA GLY A 44 41.43 -13.49 6.43
C GLY A 44 41.23 -13.47 4.92
N LEU A 45 40.06 -13.94 4.47
CA LEU A 45 39.66 -13.80 3.07
C LEU A 45 39.21 -12.36 2.80
N PRO A 46 39.63 -11.75 1.68
CA PRO A 46 39.14 -10.43 1.31
C PRO A 46 37.64 -10.48 1.01
N ALA A 47 36.94 -9.36 1.28
CA ALA A 47 35.56 -9.20 0.83
C ALA A 47 35.53 -9.17 -0.71
N LEU A 48 35.03 -10.25 -1.31
CA LEU A 48 34.83 -10.33 -2.75
C LEU A 48 33.52 -9.64 -3.14
N PRO A 49 33.41 -9.12 -4.38
CA PRO A 49 32.14 -8.60 -4.89
C PRO A 49 31.03 -9.64 -4.76
N HIS A 50 29.82 -9.19 -4.43
CA HIS A 50 28.65 -10.06 -4.44
C HIS A 50 28.38 -10.58 -5.85
N TYR A 51 27.87 -11.81 -5.94
CA TYR A 51 27.44 -12.40 -7.19
C TYR A 51 26.46 -11.46 -7.93
N PRO A 52 26.71 -11.13 -9.21
CA PRO A 52 25.84 -10.21 -9.96
C PRO A 52 24.57 -10.95 -10.42
N TRP A 53 23.59 -11.04 -9.52
CA TRP A 53 22.30 -11.67 -9.81
C TRP A 53 21.65 -11.08 -11.07
N GLN A 54 21.09 -11.96 -11.91
CA GLN A 54 20.24 -11.54 -13.03
C GLN A 54 18.89 -11.07 -12.49
N ASN A 55 18.78 -9.76 -12.26
CA ASN A 55 17.57 -9.13 -11.72
C ASN A 55 16.46 -9.08 -12.77
N THR A 56 15.73 -10.19 -12.92
CA THR A 56 14.50 -10.22 -13.72
C THR A 56 13.33 -9.77 -12.85
N PRO A 57 12.59 -8.72 -13.25
CA PRO A 57 11.42 -8.28 -12.50
C PRO A 57 10.39 -9.41 -12.49
N PHE A 58 10.01 -9.85 -11.30
CA PHE A 58 8.94 -10.82 -11.09
C PHE A 58 7.86 -10.16 -10.24
N SER A 59 6.68 -9.99 -10.82
CA SER A 59 5.49 -9.50 -10.13
C SER A 59 4.36 -10.51 -10.30
N PHE A 60 3.59 -10.74 -9.24
CA PHE A 60 2.36 -11.52 -9.33
C PHE A 60 1.33 -10.77 -10.19
N ALA A 61 0.54 -11.51 -10.97
CA ALA A 61 -0.64 -10.95 -11.64
C ALA A 61 -1.65 -10.47 -10.59
N GLU A 62 -2.45 -9.45 -10.92
CA GLU A 62 -3.53 -9.00 -10.05
C GLU A 62 -4.49 -10.16 -9.76
N THR A 63 -4.67 -10.49 -8.49
CA THR A 63 -5.65 -11.47 -8.02
C THR A 63 -6.87 -10.73 -7.46
N ASP A 64 -8.04 -11.35 -7.58
CA ASP A 64 -9.30 -10.84 -7.00
C ASP A 64 -9.25 -10.70 -5.46
N GLU A 65 -8.22 -11.25 -4.82
CA GLU A 65 -7.95 -11.13 -3.39
C GLU A 65 -7.09 -9.91 -3.02
N ARG A 66 -6.74 -9.05 -3.98
CA ARG A 66 -6.03 -7.80 -3.66
C ARG A 66 -7.00 -6.82 -2.98
N ILE A 67 -7.02 -6.88 -1.65
CA ILE A 67 -7.74 -5.94 -0.78
C ILE A 67 -7.12 -4.53 -0.80
N LEU A 68 -5.90 -4.37 -1.35
CA LEU A 68 -5.15 -3.11 -1.36
C LEU A 68 -4.51 -2.85 -2.73
N GLY A 69 -5.29 -2.31 -3.66
CA GLY A 69 -4.81 -1.58 -4.84
C GLY A 69 -4.80 -0.06 -4.61
N SER A 70 -4.73 0.72 -5.68
CA SER A 70 -4.89 2.19 -5.62
C SER A 70 -6.28 2.55 -5.08
N CYS A 71 -6.36 3.03 -3.84
CA CYS A 71 -7.57 3.59 -3.26
C CYS A 71 -7.81 4.98 -3.87
N ASN A 72 -8.90 5.14 -4.63
CA ASN A 72 -9.23 6.45 -5.21
C ASN A 72 -9.76 7.43 -4.17
N TRP A 73 -10.29 6.95 -3.05
CA TRP A 73 -10.86 7.78 -1.99
C TRP A 73 -10.46 7.27 -0.59
N PRO A 74 -9.99 8.14 0.31
CA PRO A 74 -9.33 7.73 1.55
C PRO A 74 -10.25 6.94 2.50
N LEU A 75 -11.54 7.29 2.60
CA LEU A 75 -12.46 6.65 3.56
C LEU A 75 -13.33 5.54 2.96
N ALA A 76 -13.74 5.68 1.69
CA ALA A 76 -14.60 4.69 1.03
C ALA A 76 -13.85 3.40 0.67
N GLY A 77 -12.52 3.47 0.53
CA GLY A 77 -11.68 2.34 0.20
C GLY A 77 -11.88 1.88 -1.24
N GLN A 78 -11.98 0.55 -1.41
CA GLN A 78 -11.96 -0.08 -2.72
C GLN A 78 -13.13 -1.03 -2.92
N ARG A 79 -13.60 -1.10 -4.17
CA ARG A 79 -14.61 -2.04 -4.60
C ARG A 79 -14.04 -3.47 -4.59
N LEU A 80 -14.73 -4.42 -3.96
CA LEU A 80 -14.26 -5.81 -3.84
C LEU A 80 -14.29 -6.56 -5.18
N LYS A 81 -15.22 -6.19 -6.06
CA LYS A 81 -15.31 -6.68 -7.43
C LYS A 81 -15.58 -5.49 -8.34
N PRO A 82 -15.01 -5.44 -9.56
CA PRO A 82 -15.25 -4.34 -10.50
C PRO A 82 -16.73 -4.04 -10.71
N ASP A 83 -17.58 -5.07 -10.76
CA ASP A 83 -19.03 -4.95 -10.96
C ASP A 83 -19.86 -5.14 -9.66
N GLY A 84 -19.22 -5.36 -8.51
CA GLY A 84 -19.91 -5.72 -7.26
C GLY A 84 -20.38 -4.51 -6.44
N CYS A 85 -21.48 -4.60 -5.69
CA CYS A 85 -21.96 -3.46 -4.88
C CYS A 85 -21.36 -3.43 -3.47
N GLU A 86 -20.11 -3.87 -3.31
CA GLU A 86 -19.43 -3.93 -2.01
C GLU A 86 -18.06 -3.25 -2.07
N TRP A 87 -17.78 -2.43 -1.06
CA TRP A 87 -16.48 -1.79 -0.85
C TRP A 87 -15.89 -2.22 0.49
N PHE A 88 -14.57 -2.21 0.56
CA PHE A 88 -13.82 -2.52 1.77
C PHE A 88 -12.73 -1.48 2.00
N ASN A 89 -12.50 -1.15 3.27
CA ASN A 89 -11.39 -0.30 3.69
C ASN A 89 -10.89 -0.67 5.09
N LEU A 90 -9.69 -0.21 5.43
CA LEU A 90 -9.16 -0.19 6.79
C LEU A 90 -9.12 1.26 7.27
N ILE A 91 -9.87 1.55 8.33
CA ILE A 91 -9.93 2.88 8.95
C ILE A 91 -9.20 2.85 10.28
N ASP A 92 -8.24 3.76 10.42
CA ASP A 92 -7.47 3.99 11.63
C ASP A 92 -7.08 5.47 11.70
N ALA A 93 -6.97 6.02 12.91
CA ALA A 93 -6.49 7.38 13.13
C ALA A 93 -5.00 7.51 12.77
N GLU A 94 -4.22 6.43 12.80
CA GLU A 94 -2.83 6.42 12.31
C GLU A 94 -2.74 6.46 10.79
N LEU A 95 -3.62 5.72 10.09
CA LEU A 95 -3.70 5.71 8.62
C LEU A 95 -4.30 7.00 8.06
N HIS A 96 -5.22 7.62 8.81
CA HIS A 96 -5.89 8.86 8.45
C HIS A 96 -5.77 9.89 9.59
N PRO A 97 -4.63 10.58 9.71
CA PRO A 97 -4.35 11.49 10.84
C PRO A 97 -5.39 12.58 11.06
N PHE A 98 -6.11 12.99 10.01
CA PHE A 98 -7.19 13.97 10.13
C PHE A 98 -8.38 13.47 10.98
N LEU A 99 -8.55 12.15 11.16
CA LEU A 99 -9.58 11.57 12.01
C LEU A 99 -9.28 11.78 13.51
N ALA A 100 -8.01 11.89 13.89
CA ALA A 100 -7.60 12.03 15.29
C ALA A 100 -8.15 13.32 15.96
N GLY A 101 -8.52 14.32 15.17
CA GLY A 101 -9.11 15.58 15.63
C GLY A 101 -10.59 15.50 15.99
N HIS A 102 -11.32 14.46 15.57
CA HIS A 102 -12.74 14.30 15.89
C HIS A 102 -12.91 13.41 17.13
N LYS A 103 -12.99 14.05 18.29
CA LYS A 103 -13.09 13.38 19.60
C LYS A 103 -14.41 13.70 20.28
N VAL A 104 -14.96 12.70 20.96
CA VAL A 104 -16.05 12.86 21.91
C VAL A 104 -15.46 12.48 23.27
N GLU A 105 -15.37 13.47 24.16
CA GLU A 105 -14.53 13.39 25.36
C GLU A 105 -13.07 13.06 24.99
N GLU A 106 -12.50 11.98 25.51
CA GLU A 106 -11.12 11.56 25.23
C GLU A 106 -11.02 10.47 24.14
N THR A 107 -12.16 10.04 23.59
CA THR A 107 -12.21 8.95 22.61
C THR A 107 -12.32 9.50 21.18
N VAL A 108 -11.45 9.01 20.29
CA VAL A 108 -11.56 9.31 18.85
C VAL A 108 -12.74 8.53 18.29
N VAL A 109 -13.72 9.24 17.73
CA VAL A 109 -14.92 8.65 17.13
C VAL A 109 -14.97 9.07 15.67
N PHE A 110 -15.27 8.12 14.79
CA PHE A 110 -15.41 8.41 13.38
C PHE A 110 -16.49 9.47 13.14
N PRO A 111 -16.18 10.56 12.41
CA PRO A 111 -17.11 11.67 12.24
C PRO A 111 -18.32 11.28 11.40
N ALA A 112 -19.48 11.89 11.71
CA ALA A 112 -20.69 11.76 10.90
C ALA A 112 -20.44 12.12 9.43
N ALA A 113 -19.66 13.18 9.18
CA ALA A 113 -19.24 13.59 7.84
C ALA A 113 -18.41 12.51 7.11
N GLY A 114 -17.68 11.65 7.84
CA GLY A 114 -16.97 10.53 7.26
C GLY A 114 -17.92 9.46 6.70
N PHE A 115 -19.03 9.19 7.38
CA PHE A 115 -20.06 8.28 6.86
C PHE A 115 -20.76 8.87 5.63
N VAL A 116 -20.99 10.19 5.61
CA VAL A 116 -21.53 10.91 4.44
C VAL A 116 -20.61 10.76 3.23
N GLU A 117 -19.30 10.98 3.42
CA GLU A 117 -18.29 10.81 2.36
C GLU A 117 -18.33 9.38 1.81
N ILE A 118 -18.28 8.37 2.69
CA ILE A 118 -18.33 6.96 2.28
C ILE A 118 -19.58 6.67 1.44
N GLY A 119 -20.76 7.09 1.91
CA GLY A 119 -22.01 6.86 1.19
C GLY A 119 -22.06 7.57 -0.16
N LEU A 120 -21.62 8.83 -0.23
CA LEU A 120 -21.60 9.59 -1.48
C LEU A 120 -20.64 8.96 -2.49
N ARG A 121 -19.46 8.52 -2.06
CA ARG A 121 -18.49 7.88 -2.94
C ARG A 121 -19.01 6.55 -3.49
N ALA A 122 -19.60 5.71 -2.65
CA ALA A 122 -20.20 4.46 -3.10
C ALA A 122 -21.33 4.71 -4.12
N ALA A 123 -22.19 5.71 -3.87
CA ALA A 123 -23.26 6.08 -4.80
C ALA A 123 -22.73 6.63 -6.14
N LEU A 124 -21.73 7.52 -6.11
CA LEU A 124 -21.13 8.10 -7.31
C LEU A 124 -20.43 7.03 -8.16
N GLU A 125 -19.64 6.16 -7.53
CA GLU A 125 -18.92 5.11 -8.22
C GLU A 125 -19.87 4.07 -8.82
N TRP A 126 -20.94 3.70 -8.09
CA TRP A 126 -21.93 2.75 -8.59
C TRP A 126 -22.78 3.31 -9.74
N THR A 127 -23.25 4.55 -9.61
CA THR A 127 -24.10 5.18 -10.64
C THR A 127 -23.30 5.66 -11.86
N GLY A 128 -21.99 5.87 -11.71
CA GLY A 128 -21.15 6.51 -12.73
C GLY A 128 -21.52 7.97 -13.02
N GLN A 129 -22.32 8.60 -12.14
CA GLN A 129 -22.81 9.97 -12.32
C GLN A 129 -21.85 10.98 -11.71
N ALA A 130 -21.91 12.23 -12.19
CA ALA A 130 -21.13 13.33 -11.62
C ALA A 130 -21.72 13.84 -10.29
N ALA A 131 -22.96 13.47 -9.95
CA ALA A 131 -23.65 13.91 -8.76
C ALA A 131 -24.47 12.77 -8.14
N ALA A 132 -24.48 12.74 -6.81
CA ALA A 132 -25.29 11.85 -5.99
C ALA A 132 -25.83 12.64 -4.80
N GLU A 133 -27.01 12.25 -4.33
CA GLU A 133 -27.65 12.80 -3.15
C GLU A 133 -27.95 11.66 -2.18
N LEU A 134 -27.51 11.82 -0.92
CA LEU A 134 -27.90 10.96 0.18
C LEU A 134 -29.13 11.55 0.89
N HIS A 135 -30.05 10.69 1.31
CA HIS A 135 -31.20 11.06 2.12
C HIS A 135 -31.42 10.02 3.22
N ASP A 136 -32.21 10.38 4.24
CA ASP A 136 -32.60 9.48 5.33
C ASP A 136 -31.39 8.75 5.96
N MET A 137 -30.35 9.53 6.27
CA MET A 137 -29.13 8.99 6.85
C MET A 137 -29.29 8.74 8.35
N ASP A 138 -29.24 7.48 8.73
CA ASP A 138 -29.26 7.03 10.12
C ASP A 138 -27.87 6.58 10.55
N ILE A 139 -27.33 7.17 11.63
CA ILE A 139 -26.13 6.67 12.32
C ILE A 139 -26.61 5.89 13.54
N LEU A 140 -26.58 4.56 13.43
CA LEU A 140 -27.14 3.64 14.43
C LEU A 140 -26.21 3.44 15.61
N ARG A 141 -24.89 3.52 15.39
CA ARG A 141 -23.89 3.36 16.44
C ARG A 141 -22.56 4.01 16.08
N PRO A 142 -21.88 4.63 17.05
CA PRO A 142 -20.59 5.27 16.81
C PRO A 142 -19.54 4.22 16.41
N LEU A 143 -18.64 4.61 15.51
CA LEU A 143 -17.45 3.82 15.17
C LEU A 143 -16.27 4.40 15.96
N VAL A 144 -15.81 3.67 16.97
CA VAL A 144 -14.72 4.09 17.85
C VAL A 144 -13.38 3.69 17.24
N LEU A 145 -12.42 4.62 17.21
CA LEU A 145 -11.08 4.41 16.67
C LEU A 145 -10.07 4.41 17.82
N ASP A 146 -9.85 3.23 18.37
CA ASP A 146 -8.84 3.00 19.40
C ASP A 146 -7.43 3.01 18.77
N PRO A 147 -6.43 3.70 19.39
CA PRO A 147 -5.05 3.66 18.92
C PRO A 147 -4.52 2.23 18.77
N GLY A 148 -3.87 1.94 17.64
CA GLY A 148 -3.33 0.60 17.33
C GLY A 148 -4.38 -0.50 17.07
N LYS A 149 -5.69 -0.16 17.00
CA LYS A 149 -6.77 -1.09 16.69
C LYS A 149 -7.55 -0.64 15.45
N PRO A 150 -7.02 -0.89 14.24
CA PRO A 150 -7.71 -0.52 13.01
C PRO A 150 -9.08 -1.22 12.89
N GLN A 151 -10.04 -0.51 12.32
CA GLN A 151 -11.38 -1.00 12.01
C GLN A 151 -11.45 -1.38 10.53
N GLU A 152 -11.89 -2.60 10.24
CA GLU A 152 -12.31 -2.98 8.89
C GLU A 152 -13.70 -2.39 8.64
N THR A 153 -13.86 -1.64 7.56
CA THR A 153 -15.16 -1.13 7.13
C THR A 153 -15.58 -1.79 5.82
N ARG A 154 -16.87 -2.16 5.74
CA ARG A 154 -17.50 -2.69 4.55
C ARG A 154 -18.72 -1.86 4.22
N VAL A 155 -18.81 -1.42 2.97
CA VAL A 155 -19.98 -0.73 2.44
C VAL A 155 -20.73 -1.71 1.57
N ARG A 156 -22.06 -1.77 1.73
CA ARG A 156 -22.96 -2.54 0.86
C ARG A 156 -23.96 -1.59 0.25
N LEU A 157 -24.17 -1.72 -1.06
CA LEU A 157 -25.16 -0.95 -1.78
C LEU A 157 -26.20 -1.91 -2.38
N SER A 158 -27.47 -1.72 -2.02
CA SER A 158 -28.59 -2.40 -2.65
C SER A 158 -29.11 -1.55 -3.80
N ALA A 159 -29.03 -2.08 -5.02
CA ALA A 159 -29.53 -1.41 -6.23
C ALA A 159 -31.06 -1.34 -6.24
N ASP A 160 -31.71 -2.40 -5.76
CA ASP A 160 -33.17 -2.54 -5.74
C ASP A 160 -33.80 -1.58 -4.71
N ASP A 161 -33.25 -1.56 -3.49
CA ASP A 161 -33.77 -0.73 -2.40
C ASP A 161 -33.21 0.70 -2.41
N ARG A 162 -32.20 0.96 -3.26
CA ARG A 162 -31.43 2.21 -3.29
C ARG A 162 -30.91 2.63 -1.91
N MET A 163 -30.37 1.65 -1.20
CA MET A 163 -29.92 1.77 0.18
C MET A 163 -28.42 1.48 0.26
N ILE A 164 -27.71 2.28 1.07
CA ILE A 164 -26.31 2.03 1.44
C ILE A 164 -26.24 1.67 2.91
N GLU A 165 -25.49 0.63 3.22
CA GLU A 165 -25.19 0.17 4.57
C GLU A 165 -23.68 0.21 4.80
N ILE A 166 -23.25 0.84 5.89
CA ILE A 166 -21.85 0.94 6.30
C ILE A 166 -21.68 0.10 7.56
N CYS A 167 -20.97 -1.00 7.41
CA CYS A 167 -20.64 -1.93 8.48
C CYS A 167 -19.18 -1.80 8.86
N ALA A 168 -18.84 -2.08 10.11
CA ALA A 168 -17.47 -2.15 10.56
C ALA A 168 -17.26 -3.29 11.56
N ARG A 169 -16.00 -3.70 11.72
CA ARG A 169 -15.56 -4.62 12.77
C ARG A 169 -14.08 -4.41 13.09
N PRO A 170 -13.60 -4.79 14.28
CA PRO A 170 -12.18 -4.74 14.58
C PRO A 170 -11.39 -5.69 13.65
N ARG A 171 -10.27 -5.21 13.13
CA ARG A 171 -9.40 -6.00 12.23
C ARG A 171 -8.89 -7.26 12.91
N LEU A 172 -8.82 -8.38 12.16
CA LEU A 172 -8.32 -9.68 12.62
C LEU A 172 -9.03 -10.27 13.86
N SER A 173 -10.21 -9.75 14.24
CA SER A 173 -10.92 -10.20 15.46
C SER A 173 -11.82 -11.42 15.25
N GLY A 174 -12.12 -11.78 14.00
CA GLY A 174 -13.16 -12.77 13.69
C GLY A 174 -14.58 -12.34 14.09
N ALA A 175 -14.76 -11.10 14.55
CA ALA A 175 -16.06 -10.58 14.96
C ALA A 175 -17.03 -10.46 13.77
N GLU A 176 -18.31 -10.53 14.11
CA GLU A 176 -19.41 -10.25 13.19
C GLU A 176 -19.41 -8.79 12.74
N TRP A 177 -19.92 -8.54 11.53
CA TRP A 177 -20.03 -7.19 10.98
C TRP A 177 -21.12 -6.40 11.69
N SER A 178 -20.74 -5.22 12.17
CA SER A 178 -21.62 -4.32 12.90
C SER A 178 -22.09 -3.18 11.99
N LEU A 179 -23.40 -3.07 11.68
CA LEU A 179 -23.99 -1.92 10.97
C LEU A 179 -23.86 -0.60 11.77
N HIS A 180 -23.10 0.37 11.27
CA HIS A 180 -22.91 1.67 11.92
C HIS A 180 -23.80 2.76 11.36
N ALA A 181 -23.98 2.78 10.05
CA ALA A 181 -24.80 3.78 9.39
C ALA A 181 -25.52 3.19 8.18
N ARG A 182 -26.66 3.79 7.83
CA ARG A 182 -27.37 3.53 6.58
C ARG A 182 -27.89 4.83 5.98
N ALA A 183 -27.96 4.92 4.67
CA ALA A 183 -28.48 6.10 3.97
C ALA A 183 -29.07 5.75 2.60
N GLY A 184 -30.21 6.33 2.27
CA GLY A 184 -30.80 6.21 0.94
C GLY A 184 -30.00 7.04 -0.05
N PHE A 185 -29.97 6.63 -1.32
CA PHE A 185 -29.29 7.40 -2.34
C PHE A 185 -30.11 7.57 -3.61
N ARG A 186 -29.92 8.72 -4.25
CA ARG A 186 -30.51 9.02 -5.56
C ARG A 186 -29.58 9.86 -6.41
N THR A 187 -29.77 9.80 -7.72
CA THR A 187 -29.15 10.75 -8.64
C THR A 187 -30.05 11.98 -8.72
N PRO A 188 -29.55 13.18 -8.36
CA PRO A 188 -30.35 14.40 -8.44
C PRO A 188 -30.63 14.75 -9.91
N ALA A 189 -31.85 15.20 -10.20
CA ALA A 189 -32.26 15.58 -11.56
C ALA A 189 -31.55 16.83 -12.09
N ALA A 190 -31.04 17.69 -11.20
CA ALA A 190 -30.23 18.85 -11.51
C ALA A 190 -29.09 18.95 -10.51
N ALA A 191 -27.89 19.33 -10.96
CA ALA A 191 -26.77 19.57 -10.08
C ALA A 191 -27.12 20.72 -9.11
N PRO A 192 -27.06 20.50 -7.77
CA PRO A 192 -27.23 21.60 -6.83
C PRO A 192 -26.05 22.57 -7.04
N ARG A 193 -26.35 23.77 -7.55
CA ARG A 193 -25.37 24.86 -7.62
C ARG A 193 -25.20 25.46 -6.23
N HIS A 194 -24.48 24.78 -5.35
CA HIS A 194 -23.96 25.44 -4.16
C HIS A 194 -22.75 26.28 -4.59
N GLN A 195 -22.98 27.58 -4.80
CA GLN A 195 -21.88 28.51 -4.99
C GLN A 195 -21.17 28.64 -3.64
N ILE A 196 -19.97 28.07 -3.51
CA ILE A 196 -19.10 28.40 -2.39
C ILE A 196 -18.79 29.90 -2.55
N PRO A 197 -19.23 30.77 -1.63
CA PRO A 197 -18.86 32.16 -1.71
C PRO A 197 -17.33 32.24 -1.72
N PRO A 198 -16.72 33.10 -2.56
CA PRO A 198 -15.27 33.23 -2.59
C PRO A 198 -14.76 33.46 -1.16
N PRO A 199 -13.62 32.85 -0.78
CA PRO A 199 -13.10 33.01 0.57
C PRO A 199 -12.96 34.51 0.88
N PRO A 200 -13.25 34.93 2.12
CA PRO A 200 -13.03 36.33 2.50
C PRO A 200 -11.58 36.71 2.20
N PRO A 201 -11.30 37.96 1.77
CA PRO A 201 -9.93 38.40 1.56
C PRO A 201 -9.13 38.18 2.84
N PRO A 202 -7.83 37.84 2.75
CA PRO A 202 -7.00 37.62 3.92
C PRO A 202 -7.11 38.85 4.84
N MET A 203 -7.48 38.62 6.10
CA MET A 203 -7.45 39.66 7.13
C MET A 203 -6.03 40.23 7.12
N ALA A 204 -5.88 41.52 6.84
CA ALA A 204 -4.61 42.20 7.03
C ALA A 204 -4.31 42.16 8.53
N CYS A 205 -3.53 41.16 8.96
CA CYS A 205 -2.90 41.17 10.27
C CYS A 205 -1.95 42.35 10.29
N ALA A 206 -2.44 43.51 10.74
CA ALA A 206 -1.60 44.62 11.12
C ALA A 206 -0.78 44.17 12.33
N PHE A 207 0.40 43.63 12.07
CA PHE A 207 1.41 43.46 13.11
C PHE A 207 1.84 44.87 13.53
N PRO A 208 1.62 45.30 14.78
CA PRO A 208 2.24 46.51 15.27
C PRO A 208 3.75 46.27 15.31
N MET A 209 4.49 46.87 14.37
CA MET A 209 5.94 46.98 14.48
C MET A 209 6.25 47.84 15.72
N THR A 210 6.72 47.21 16.79
CA THR A 210 7.38 47.96 17.87
C THR A 210 8.74 48.43 17.37
N PRO A 211 9.06 49.73 17.42
CA PRO A 211 10.38 50.21 17.05
C PRO A 211 11.41 49.72 18.08
N SER A 212 12.44 49.04 17.59
CA SER A 212 13.62 48.66 18.38
C SER A 212 14.40 49.92 18.71
N THR A 213 14.44 50.32 19.99
CA THR A 213 15.32 51.38 20.47
C THR A 213 16.69 50.76 20.78
N ARG A 214 17.72 51.39 20.21
CA ARG A 214 19.14 51.08 20.38
C ARG A 214 19.69 51.78 21.62
#